data_AF-A0A7Y8G7W5-F1
#
_entry.id   AF-A0A7Y8G7W5-F1
#
_cell.length_a   1.000
_cell.length_b   1.000
_cell.length_c   1.000
_cell.angle_alpha   90.00
_cell.angle_beta   90.00
_cell.angle_gamma   90.00
#
_symmetry.space_group_name_H-M   'P 1'
#
loop_
_entity.id
_entity.type
_entity.pdbx_description
1 polymer ?
#
loop_
_entity_poly.entity_id
_entity_poly.type
_entity_poly.pdbx_seq_one_letter_code
_entity_poly.pdbx_strand_id
1 'polypeptide(L)' 'GGLEEEGEDIEVLELGFEQALGMVQSGEIVDGKTIMLLQHLELRMLRDGW' A
#
# COMPACT_ATOMS: atom_id res chain seq x y z
N GLY A 1 13.47 9.24 3.94
CA GLY A 1 12.68 8.07 4.34
C GLY A 1 13.12 6.92 3.48
N GLY A 2 13.95 6.04 4.03
CA GLY A 2 14.45 4.84 3.39
C GLY A 2 15.90 4.87 2.92
N LEU A 3 16.71 5.87 3.29
CA LEU A 3 18.16 5.79 3.09
C LEU A 3 18.80 5.05 4.26
N GLU A 4 19.70 4.10 4.02
CA GLU A 4 20.42 3.38 5.09
C GLU A 4 21.13 4.36 6.05
N GLU A 5 21.59 5.50 5.53
CA GLU A 5 22.27 6.55 6.30
C GLU A 5 21.33 7.31 7.26
N GLU A 6 20.01 7.21 7.08
CA GLU A 6 19.02 7.83 7.99
C GLU A 6 18.79 6.98 9.26
N GLY A 7 19.34 5.76 9.32
CA GLY A 7 19.23 4.86 10.49
C GLY A 7 17.81 4.36 10.78
N GLU A 8 16.93 4.41 9.77
CA GLU A 8 15.55 3.93 9.86
C GLU A 8 15.53 2.39 9.78
N ASP A 9 14.84 1.74 10.71
CA ASP A 9 14.59 0.29 10.67
C ASP A 9 13.32 0.03 9.84
N ILE A 10 13.50 -0.11 8.53
CA ILE A 10 12.41 -0.31 7.56
C ILE A 10 12.51 -1.70 6.96
N GLU A 11 11.40 -2.44 7.06
CA GLU A 11 11.20 -3.70 6.35
C GLU A 11 10.48 -3.46 5.02
N VAL A 12 10.98 -4.08 3.94
CA VAL A 12 10.32 -4.08 2.63
C VAL A 12 9.37 -5.26 2.55
N LEU A 13 8.10 -4.99 2.24
CA LEU A 13 7.07 -6.02 2.05
C LEU A 13 6.66 -6.09 0.58
N GLU A 14 6.79 -7.27 -0.03
CA GLU A 14 6.20 -7.59 -1.33
C GLU A 14 4.89 -8.35 -1.12
N LEU A 15 3.76 -7.76 -1.55
CA LEU A 15 2.42 -8.30 -1.34
C LEU A 15 1.61 -8.27 -2.64
N GLY A 16 0.66 -9.18 -2.78
CA GLY A 16 -0.34 -9.09 -3.84
C GLY A 16 -1.27 -7.89 -3.63
N PHE A 17 -1.74 -7.27 -4.70
CA PHE A 17 -2.61 -6.09 -4.62
C PHE A 17 -3.92 -6.36 -3.85
N GLU A 18 -4.59 -7.47 -4.15
CA GLU A 18 -5.81 -7.89 -3.45
C GLU A 18 -5.55 -8.17 -1.96
N GLN A 19 -4.39 -8.75 -1.64
CA GLN A 19 -3.98 -8.97 -0.25
C GLN A 19 -3.84 -7.63 0.49
N ALA A 20 -3.17 -6.65 -0.10
CA ALA A 20 -3.01 -5.33 0.49
C ALA A 20 -4.36 -4.63 0.70
N LEU A 21 -5.32 -4.76 -0.23
CA LEU A 21 -6.69 -4.27 -0.04
C LEU A 21 -7.42 -4.99 1.10
N GLY A 22 -7.25 -6.31 1.20
CA GLY A 22 -7.76 -7.10 2.33
C GLY A 22 -7.22 -6.63 3.68
N MET A 23 -5.93 -6.28 3.74
CA MET A 23 -5.30 -5.73 4.94
C MET A 23 -5.82 -4.33 5.32
N VAL A 24 -6.26 -3.53 4.35
CA VAL A 24 -6.98 -2.26 4.65
C VAL A 24 -8.33 -2.56 5.29
N GLN A 25 -9.07 -3.55 4.77
CA GLN A 25 -10.39 -3.92 5.28
C GLN A 25 -10.32 -4.56 6.68
N SER A 26 -9.29 -5.37 6.96
CA SER A 26 -9.08 -6.00 8.26
C SER A 26 -8.51 -5.05 9.32
N GLY A 27 -8.00 -3.88 8.91
CA GLY A 27 -7.37 -2.91 9.80
C GLY A 27 -5.90 -3.19 10.11
N GLU A 28 -5.24 -4.04 9.33
CA GLU A 28 -3.78 -4.25 9.40
C GLU A 28 -3.02 -3.08 8.75
N ILE A 29 -3.59 -2.46 7.71
CA ILE A 29 -3.09 -1.20 7.12
C ILE A 29 -4.01 -0.06 7.56
N VAL A 30 -3.50 0.85 8.39
CA VAL A 30 -4.24 2.00 8.97
C VAL A 30 -3.60 3.35 8.69
N ASP A 31 -2.63 3.40 7.77
CA ASP A 31 -1.97 4.64 7.35
C ASP A 31 -2.70 5.31 6.18
N GLY A 32 -3.05 6.59 6.34
CA GLY A 32 -3.91 7.30 5.41
C GLY A 32 -3.35 7.41 3.98
N LYS A 33 -2.06 7.74 3.82
CA LYS A 33 -1.46 7.86 2.48
C LYS A 33 -1.39 6.50 1.78
N THR A 34 -1.09 5.42 2.51
CA THR A 34 -1.08 4.06 1.96
C THR A 34 -2.47 3.64 1.50
N ILE A 35 -3.50 3.85 2.33
CA ILE A 35 -4.90 3.56 1.98
C ILE A 35 -5.33 4.33 0.72
N MET A 36 -5.03 5.64 0.67
CA MET A 36 -5.40 6.49 -0.47
C MET A 36 -4.73 6.02 -1.77
N LEU A 37 -3.46 5.61 -1.72
CA LEU A 37 -2.74 5.15 -2.91
C LEU A 37 -3.23 3.78 -3.41
N LEU A 38 -3.57 2.86 -2.50
CA LEU A 38 -4.17 1.57 -2.85
C LEU A 38 -5.55 1.76 -3.50
N GLN A 39 -6.41 2.59 -2.90
CA GLN A 39 -7.74 2.92 -3.46
C GLN A 39 -7.63 3.67 -4.80
N HIS A 40 -6.66 4.57 -4.94
CA HIS A 40 -6.40 5.28 -6.19
C HIS A 40 -6.00 4.32 -7.32
N LEU A 41 -5.18 3.30 -7.02
CA LEU A 41 -4.85 2.26 -7.99
C LEU A 41 -6.10 1.43 -8.37
N GLU A 42 -6.90 0.99 -7.40
CA GLU A 42 -8.15 0.24 -7.65
C GLU A 42 -9.09 1.02 -8.59
N LEU A 43 -9.29 2.31 -8.33
CA LEU A 43 -10.10 3.19 -9.17
C LEU A 43 -9.53 3.33 -10.59
N ARG A 44 -8.21 3.34 -10.74
CA ARG A 44 -7.56 3.37 -12.06
C ARG A 44 -7.75 2.06 -12.80
N MET A 45 -7.60 0.91 -12.15
CA MET A 45 -7.80 -0.40 -12.79
C MET A 45 -9.24 -0.54 -13.30
N LEU A 46 -10.22 -0.13 -12.48
CA LEU A 46 -11.63 -0.12 -12.86
C LEU A 46 -11.94 0.81 -14.05
N ARG A 47 -11.29 1.98 -14.10
CA ARG A 47 -11.51 2.95 -15.18
C ARG A 47 -10.78 2.60 -16.46
N ASP A 48 -9.53 2.16 -16.33
CA ASP A 48 -8.58 2.04 -17.44
C ASP A 48 -8.52 0.59 -17.99
N GLY A 49 -9.25 -0.35 -17.38
CA GLY A 49 -9.43 -1.72 -17.87
C GLY A 49 -8.19 -2.60 -17.79
N TRP A 50 -7.39 -2.40 -16.73
CA TRP A 50 -6.18 -3.18 -16.45
C TRP A 50 -6.50 -4.54 -15.85
#